data_AF-A0A6V6Z454-F1
#
_entry.id   AF-A0A6V6Z454-F1
#
_cell.length_a   1.000
_cell.length_b   1.000
_cell.length_c   1.000
_cell.angle_alpha   90.00
_cell.angle_beta   90.00
_cell.angle_gamma   90.00
#
_symmetry.space_group_name_H-M   'P 1'
#
loop_
_entity.id
_entity.type
_entity.pdbx_description
1 polymer ?
#
loop_
_entity_poly.entity_id
_entity_poly.type
_entity_poly.pdbx_seq_one_letter_code
_entity_poly.pdbx_strand_id
1 'polypeptide(L)'
;MALNNRTKSQANTVWLFDFIKQYWFVIIAIVIGYPILKGLYDKFQLSADDREFQKQENDLKIASQSPITRELELNKVTTNQDVHAIAEAVSVWLGTDKQTKDAPWYTWITEPYSNFEDEDAVIRELLKVKQSTTALLVVKAYYVITRRDLKADLKKYLSNSDLKKIPLFD
;
A
#
# COMPACT_ATOMS: atom_id res chain seq x y z
N MET A 1 4.08 -58.34 8.58
CA MET A 1 3.19 -57.63 7.63
C MET A 1 3.77 -56.25 7.33
N ALA A 2 4.54 -56.08 6.24
CA ALA A 2 5.10 -54.77 5.87
C ALA A 2 5.52 -54.67 4.38
N LEU A 3 4.77 -55.27 3.45
CA LEU A 3 5.13 -55.31 2.02
C LEU A 3 4.12 -54.68 1.05
N ASN A 4 2.98 -54.17 1.51
CA ASN A 4 1.90 -53.70 0.61
C ASN A 4 1.76 -52.18 0.43
N ASN A 5 2.63 -51.35 1.05
CA ASN A 5 2.50 -49.88 0.95
C ASN A 5 3.48 -49.22 -0.04
N ARG A 6 4.48 -49.94 -0.58
CA ARG A 6 5.48 -49.36 -1.51
C ARG A 6 5.03 -49.35 -2.97
N THR A 7 4.13 -50.24 -3.39
CA THR A 7 3.70 -50.38 -4.79
C THR A 7 2.68 -49.34 -5.24
N LYS A 8 1.82 -48.83 -4.34
CA LYS A 8 0.83 -47.79 -4.69
C LYS A 8 1.45 -46.40 -4.92
N SER A 9 2.53 -46.07 -4.22
CA SER A 9 3.20 -44.76 -4.35
C SER A 9 4.01 -44.64 -5.65
N GLN A 10 4.65 -45.72 -6.10
CA GLN A 10 5.38 -45.76 -7.38
C GLN A 10 4.46 -45.69 -8.61
N ALA A 11 3.30 -46.34 -8.57
CA ALA A 11 2.35 -46.30 -9.70
C ALA A 11 1.78 -44.89 -9.93
N ASN A 12 1.49 -44.15 -8.86
CA ASN A 12 0.95 -42.78 -8.95
C ASN A 12 1.99 -41.76 -9.44
N THR A 13 3.27 -41.96 -9.13
CA THR A 13 4.34 -41.07 -9.59
C THR A 13 4.66 -41.29 -11.07
N VAL A 14 4.69 -42.53 -11.55
CA VAL A 14 4.92 -42.83 -12.98
C VAL A 14 3.82 -42.24 -13.87
N TRP A 15 2.55 -42.36 -13.47
CA TRP A 15 1.43 -41.74 -14.19
C TRP A 15 1.52 -40.22 -14.27
N LEU A 16 1.91 -39.56 -13.17
CA LEU A 16 2.07 -38.10 -13.14
C LEU A 16 3.21 -37.65 -14.07
N PHE A 17 4.34 -38.38 -14.08
CA PHE A 17 5.47 -38.06 -14.96
C PHE A 17 5.15 -38.27 -16.44
N ASP A 18 4.41 -39.32 -16.78
CA ASP A 18 3.99 -39.56 -18.16
C ASP A 18 2.95 -38.53 -18.63
N PHE A 19 2.03 -38.14 -17.74
CA PHE A 19 1.08 -37.05 -17.99
C PHE A 19 1.79 -35.70 -18.21
N ILE A 20 2.74 -35.35 -17.33
CA ILE A 20 3.53 -34.12 -17.48
C ILE A 20 4.34 -34.13 -18.78
N LYS A 21 4.95 -35.26 -19.16
CA LYS A 21 5.68 -35.36 -20.44
C LYS A 21 4.77 -35.18 -21.65
N GLN A 22 3.59 -35.80 -21.64
CA GLN A 22 2.65 -35.73 -22.76
C GLN A 22 2.01 -34.34 -22.91
N TYR A 23 1.73 -33.67 -21.79
CA TYR A 23 1.02 -32.38 -21.75
C TYR A 23 1.90 -31.18 -21.36
N TRP A 24 3.22 -31.35 -21.34
CA TRP A 24 4.20 -30.33 -20.93
C TRP A 24 3.99 -28.97 -21.61
N PHE A 25 3.78 -28.95 -22.93
CA PHE A 25 3.53 -27.72 -23.66
C PHE A 25 2.20 -27.06 -23.28
N VAL A 26 1.17 -27.86 -22.98
CA VAL A 26 -0.13 -27.36 -22.52
C VAL A 26 -0.01 -26.79 -21.11
N ILE A 27 0.73 -27.46 -20.24
CA ILE A 27 1.00 -26.98 -18.87
C ILE A 27 1.76 -25.66 -18.92
N ILE A 28 2.81 -25.52 -19.74
CA ILE A 28 3.49 -24.23 -19.92
C ILE A 28 2.55 -23.18 -20.51
N ALA A 29 1.76 -23.52 -21.51
CA ALA A 29 0.82 -22.59 -22.13
C ALA A 29 -0.23 -22.09 -21.11
N ILE A 30 -0.63 -22.94 -20.15
CA ILE A 30 -1.50 -22.52 -19.05
C ILE A 30 -0.70 -21.69 -18.04
N VAL A 31 0.47 -22.13 -17.60
CA VAL A 31 1.27 -21.44 -16.57
C VAL A 31 1.73 -20.05 -17.02
N ILE A 32 2.06 -19.87 -18.30
CA ILE A 32 2.47 -18.59 -18.88
C ILE A 32 1.26 -17.84 -19.48
N GLY A 33 0.37 -18.53 -20.18
CA GLY A 33 -0.75 -17.90 -20.86
C GLY A 33 -1.86 -17.45 -19.90
N TYR A 34 -2.14 -18.21 -18.82
CA TYR A 34 -3.12 -17.82 -17.82
C TYR A 34 -2.81 -16.48 -17.15
N PRO A 35 -1.60 -16.21 -16.61
CA PRO A 35 -1.32 -14.90 -16.00
C PRO A 35 -1.37 -13.75 -17.01
N ILE A 36 -0.98 -13.97 -18.27
CA ILE A 36 -1.07 -12.95 -19.33
C ILE A 36 -2.54 -12.66 -19.68
N LEU A 37 -3.34 -13.71 -19.90
CA LEU A 37 -4.77 -13.59 -20.20
C LEU A 37 -5.54 -12.97 -19.04
N LYS A 38 -5.22 -13.34 -17.80
CA LYS A 38 -5.78 -12.73 -16.59
C LYS A 38 -5.42 -11.26 -16.50
N GLY A 39 -4.15 -10.89 -16.68
CA GLY A 39 -3.72 -9.49 -16.66
C GLY A 39 -4.35 -8.64 -17.77
N LEU A 40 -4.60 -9.21 -18.94
CA LEU A 40 -5.35 -8.55 -20.01
C LEU A 40 -6.84 -8.43 -19.66
N TYR A 41 -7.46 -9.49 -19.16
CA TYR A 41 -8.85 -9.50 -18.75
C TYR A 41 -9.13 -8.46 -17.66
N ASP A 42 -8.28 -8.40 -16.64
CA ASP A 42 -8.35 -7.40 -15.58
C ASP A 42 -8.23 -5.99 -16.17
N LYS A 43 -7.35 -5.76 -17.15
CA LYS A 43 -7.25 -4.48 -17.86
C LYS A 43 -8.50 -4.11 -18.67
N PHE A 44 -9.21 -5.08 -19.23
CA PHE A 44 -10.43 -4.86 -20.00
C PHE A 44 -11.67 -4.69 -19.12
N GLN A 45 -11.69 -5.30 -17.93
CA GLN A 45 -12.78 -5.15 -16.96
C GLN A 45 -12.72 -3.88 -16.13
N LEU A 46 -11.59 -3.16 -16.13
CA LEU A 46 -11.51 -1.86 -15.44
C LEU A 46 -12.54 -0.90 -16.04
N SER A 47 -13.50 -0.53 -15.20
CA SER A 47 -14.49 0.52 -15.45
C SER A 47 -13.77 1.83 -15.79
N ALA A 48 -14.45 2.76 -16.46
CA ALA A 48 -13.86 4.08 -16.76
C ALA A 48 -13.34 4.75 -15.47
N ASP A 49 -14.10 4.65 -14.38
CA ASP A 49 -13.73 5.14 -13.06
C ASP A 49 -12.45 4.48 -12.52
N ASP A 50 -12.33 3.15 -12.61
CA ASP A 50 -11.16 2.43 -12.09
C ASP A 50 -9.88 2.79 -12.85
N ARG A 51 -9.98 3.09 -14.16
CA ARG A 51 -8.86 3.57 -14.96
C ARG A 51 -8.45 4.98 -14.55
N GLU A 52 -9.42 5.83 -14.25
CA GLU A 52 -9.16 7.19 -13.78
C GLU A 52 -8.51 7.20 -12.40
N PHE A 53 -8.96 6.34 -11.49
CA PHE A 53 -8.31 6.11 -10.20
C PHE A 53 -6.88 5.59 -10.34
N GLN A 54 -6.65 4.60 -11.20
CA GLN A 54 -5.28 4.11 -11.46
C GLN A 54 -4.37 5.18 -12.06
N LYS A 55 -4.92 6.03 -12.93
CA LYS A 55 -4.17 7.13 -13.54
C LYS A 55 -3.80 8.17 -12.48
N GLN A 56 -4.76 8.61 -11.66
CA GLN A 56 -4.49 9.50 -10.53
C GLN A 56 -3.47 8.91 -9.57
N GLU A 57 -3.56 7.61 -9.29
CA GLU A 57 -2.63 6.93 -8.40
C GLU A 57 -1.20 6.87 -8.96
N ASN A 58 -1.04 6.64 -10.26
CA ASN A 58 0.26 6.71 -10.95
C ASN A 58 0.81 8.14 -11.01
N ASP A 59 -0.04 9.13 -11.26
CA ASP A 59 0.34 10.54 -11.28
C ASP A 59 0.82 10.98 -9.88
N LEU A 60 0.12 10.56 -8.82
CA LEU A 60 0.53 10.76 -7.42
C LEU A 60 1.85 10.05 -7.10
N LYS A 61 2.07 8.84 -7.63
CA LYS A 61 3.33 8.11 -7.45
C LYS A 61 4.52 8.94 -7.96
N ILE A 62 4.39 9.49 -9.16
CA ILE A 62 5.43 10.31 -9.78
C ILE A 62 5.55 11.64 -9.03
N ALA A 63 4.43 12.28 -8.71
CA ALA A 63 4.40 13.57 -8.05
C ALA A 63 5.02 13.53 -6.65
N SER A 64 4.81 12.45 -5.90
CA SER A 64 5.37 12.27 -4.56
C SER A 64 6.91 12.22 -4.55
N GLN A 65 7.56 11.90 -5.68
CA GLN A 65 9.03 11.78 -5.75
C GLN A 65 9.76 13.13 -5.90
N SER A 66 9.11 14.16 -6.44
CA SER A 66 9.71 15.49 -6.63
C SER A 66 9.04 16.53 -5.74
N PRO A 67 9.81 17.36 -4.99
CA PRO A 67 9.24 18.38 -4.11
C PRO A 67 8.30 19.36 -4.82
N ILE A 68 8.63 19.74 -6.05
CA ILE A 68 7.86 20.71 -6.84
C ILE A 68 6.50 20.13 -7.25
N THR A 69 6.49 18.89 -7.73
CA THR A 69 5.25 18.22 -8.14
C THR A 69 4.39 17.84 -6.95
N ARG A 70 5.02 17.47 -5.82
CA ARG A 70 4.33 17.20 -4.57
C ARG A 70 3.58 18.45 -4.08
N GLU A 71 4.24 19.61 -4.08
CA GLU A 71 3.61 20.87 -3.69
C GLU A 71 2.48 21.27 -4.64
N LEU A 72 2.60 21.00 -5.94
CA LEU A 72 1.49 21.21 -6.90
C LEU A 72 0.28 20.33 -6.58
N GLU A 73 0.47 19.05 -6.25
CA GLU A 73 -0.63 18.16 -5.87
C GLU A 73 -1.23 18.52 -4.51
N LEU A 74 -0.40 18.94 -3.54
CA LEU A 74 -0.87 19.44 -2.25
C LEU A 74 -1.74 20.69 -2.41
N ASN A 75 -1.33 21.62 -3.27
CA ASN A 75 -2.10 22.82 -3.58
C ASN A 75 -3.46 22.55 -4.25
N LYS A 76 -3.65 21.37 -4.88
CA LYS A 76 -4.99 20.94 -5.35
C LYS A 76 -5.91 20.51 -4.19
N VAL A 77 -5.34 20.05 -3.07
CA VAL A 77 -6.09 19.66 -1.88
C VAL A 77 -6.45 20.89 -1.04
N THR A 78 -5.46 21.73 -0.75
CA THR A 78 -5.65 22.97 0.00
C THR A 78 -4.53 23.95 -0.31
N THR A 79 -4.77 25.25 -0.19
CA THR A 79 -3.73 26.26 -0.28
C THR A 79 -3.13 26.61 1.09
N ASN A 80 -3.63 25.99 2.15
CA ASN A 80 -3.18 26.26 3.51
C ASN A 80 -1.87 25.52 3.82
N GLN A 81 -0.79 26.29 3.91
CA GLN A 81 0.55 25.80 4.21
C GLN A 81 0.66 25.14 5.59
N ASP A 82 -0.16 25.54 6.58
CA ASP A 82 -0.16 24.90 7.89
C ASP A 82 -0.65 23.44 7.80
N VAL A 83 -1.62 23.17 6.92
CA VAL A 83 -2.14 21.81 6.69
C VAL A 83 -1.08 20.95 6.01
N HIS A 84 -0.32 21.51 5.07
CA HIS A 84 0.80 20.81 4.43
C HIS A 84 1.87 20.45 5.46
N ALA A 85 2.27 21.42 6.30
CA ALA A 85 3.28 21.23 7.33
C ALA A 85 2.86 20.18 8.36
N ILE A 86 1.60 20.18 8.80
CA ILE A 86 1.08 19.17 9.74
C ILE A 86 1.10 17.79 9.08
N ALA A 87 0.65 17.67 7.83
CA ALA A 87 0.65 16.39 7.12
C ALA A 87 2.07 15.84 6.91
N GLU A 88 3.03 16.71 6.58
CA GLU A 88 4.44 16.34 6.42
C GLU A 88 5.06 15.94 7.76
N ALA A 89 4.86 16.72 8.81
CA ALA A 89 5.34 16.39 10.15
C ALA A 89 4.79 15.04 10.63
N VAL A 90 3.47 14.80 10.49
CA VAL A 90 2.85 13.52 10.83
C VAL A 90 3.43 12.37 10.01
N SER A 91 3.72 12.59 8.72
CA SER A 91 4.34 11.55 7.88
C SER A 91 5.74 11.15 8.34
N VAL A 92 6.53 12.13 8.81
CA VAL A 92 7.88 11.93 9.35
C VAL A 92 7.83 11.24 10.71
N TRP A 93 6.95 11.70 11.62
CA TRP A 93 6.83 11.11 12.95
C TRP A 93 6.30 9.68 12.93
N LEU A 94 5.54 9.30 11.89
CA LEU A 94 5.10 7.92 11.65
C LEU A 94 6.11 7.10 10.82
N GLY A 95 7.22 7.68 10.34
CA GLY A 95 8.18 7.02 9.43
C GLY A 95 7.62 6.67 8.03
N THR A 96 6.39 7.09 7.75
CA THR A 96 5.64 6.80 6.52
C THR A 96 6.03 7.65 5.32
N ASP A 97 6.82 8.71 5.54
CA ASP A 97 7.47 9.48 4.49
C ASP A 97 8.50 8.62 3.73
N LYS A 98 9.10 7.64 4.40
CA LYS A 98 10.05 6.66 3.83
C LYS A 98 9.38 5.34 3.51
N GLN A 99 8.55 4.85 4.44
CA GLN A 99 7.73 3.64 4.24
C GLN A 99 6.42 3.96 3.50
N THR A 100 6.52 4.61 2.35
CA THR A 100 5.38 4.86 1.47
C THR A 100 4.74 3.55 1.00
N LYS A 101 3.53 3.61 0.42
CA LYS A 101 2.80 2.41 -0.07
C LYS A 101 3.63 1.52 -1.00
N ASP A 102 4.52 2.12 -1.79
CA ASP A 102 5.37 1.43 -2.78
C ASP A 102 6.82 1.24 -2.30
N ALA A 103 7.11 1.48 -1.02
CA ALA A 103 8.45 1.32 -0.48
C ALA A 103 8.93 -0.13 -0.67
N PRO A 104 10.16 -0.35 -1.17
CA PRO A 104 10.74 -1.67 -1.27
C PRO A 104 10.71 -2.42 0.07
N TRP A 105 10.59 -3.74 0.02
CA TRP A 105 10.55 -4.57 1.23
C TRP A 105 11.79 -4.42 2.12
N TYR A 106 12.90 -3.87 1.62
CA TYR A 106 14.15 -3.66 2.35
C TYR A 106 14.30 -2.24 2.92
N THR A 107 13.32 -1.34 2.73
CA THR A 107 13.37 0.03 3.25
C THR A 107 13.56 0.08 4.77
N TRP A 108 13.02 -0.89 5.51
CA TRP A 108 13.22 -1.00 6.96
C TRP A 108 14.68 -1.19 7.36
N ILE A 109 15.54 -1.73 6.49
CA ILE A 109 16.98 -1.90 6.74
C ILE A 109 17.75 -0.66 6.30
N THR A 110 17.44 -0.12 5.12
CA THR A 110 18.18 1.01 4.55
C THR A 110 17.84 2.33 5.24
N GLU A 111 16.66 2.43 5.84
CA GLU A 111 16.17 3.61 6.53
C GLU A 111 15.65 3.23 7.92
N PRO A 112 16.55 2.88 8.86
CA PRO A 112 16.16 2.33 10.17
C PRO A 112 15.32 3.29 11.00
N TYR A 113 15.49 4.60 10.81
CA TYR A 113 14.70 5.65 11.46
C TYR A 113 13.22 5.65 11.04
N SER A 114 12.87 5.01 9.91
CA SER A 114 11.48 4.89 9.46
C SER A 114 10.68 3.83 10.22
N ASN A 115 11.32 3.05 11.10
CA ASN A 115 10.67 2.03 11.94
C ASN A 115 10.35 2.52 13.35
N PHE A 116 10.67 3.77 13.66
CA PHE A 116 10.43 4.35 14.98
C PHE A 116 9.35 5.40 14.85
N GLU A 117 8.18 5.10 15.38
CA GLU A 117 7.08 6.04 15.45
C GLU A 117 7.12 6.86 16.75
N ASP A 118 6.92 8.17 16.66
CA ASP A 118 6.75 9.05 17.83
C ASP A 118 5.27 9.42 17.99
N GLU A 119 4.54 8.56 18.70
CA GLU A 119 3.09 8.68 18.91
C GLU A 119 2.72 10.03 19.58
N ASP A 120 3.49 10.48 20.57
CA ASP A 120 3.25 11.73 21.28
C ASP A 120 3.41 12.95 20.37
N ALA A 121 4.41 12.93 19.48
CA ALA A 121 4.59 13.96 18.48
C ALA A 121 3.45 13.96 17.45
N VAL A 122 3.00 12.79 16.99
CA VAL A 122 1.87 12.66 16.07
C VAL A 122 0.60 13.26 16.67
N ILE A 123 0.29 12.91 17.92
CA ILE A 123 -0.89 13.45 18.63
C ILE A 123 -0.76 14.97 18.75
N ARG A 124 0.40 15.48 19.19
CA ARG A 124 0.64 16.92 19.37
C ARG A 124 0.43 17.69 18.06
N GLU A 125 0.89 17.17 16.93
CA GLU A 125 0.69 17.79 15.63
C GLU A 125 -0.78 17.76 15.19
N LEU A 126 -1.46 16.62 15.37
CA LEU A 126 -2.88 16.49 15.01
C LEU A 126 -3.81 17.31 15.91
N LEU A 127 -3.46 17.52 17.18
CA LEU A 127 -4.21 18.37 18.12
C LEU A 127 -4.17 19.87 17.76
N LYS A 128 -3.23 20.31 16.92
CA LYS A 128 -3.24 21.69 16.41
C LYS A 128 -4.45 21.96 15.53
N VAL A 129 -5.04 20.91 14.95
CA VAL A 129 -6.21 21.00 14.08
C VAL A 129 -7.48 20.93 14.91
N LYS A 130 -8.18 22.06 15.07
CA LYS A 130 -9.40 22.12 15.90
C LYS A 130 -10.70 21.86 15.15
N GLN A 131 -10.67 21.91 13.82
CA GLN A 131 -11.85 21.76 12.97
C GLN A 131 -11.80 20.43 12.22
N SER A 132 -12.92 19.69 12.22
CA SER A 132 -13.04 18.39 11.53
C SER A 132 -12.84 18.50 10.01
N THR A 133 -13.25 19.62 9.41
CA THR A 133 -13.03 19.93 7.98
C THR A 133 -11.54 20.06 7.65
N THR A 134 -10.78 20.77 8.49
CA THR A 134 -9.32 20.89 8.35
C THR A 134 -8.64 19.54 8.59
N ALA A 135 -9.16 18.72 9.51
CA ALA A 135 -8.63 17.39 9.77
C ALA A 135 -8.76 16.50 8.52
N LEU A 136 -9.89 16.58 7.81
CA LEU A 136 -10.06 15.88 6.53
C LEU A 136 -9.06 16.36 5.46
N LEU A 137 -8.71 17.64 5.43
CA LEU A 137 -7.68 18.16 4.54
C LEU A 137 -6.29 17.61 4.89
N VAL A 138 -5.96 17.45 6.18
CA VAL A 138 -4.71 16.80 6.62
C VAL A 138 -4.67 15.34 6.16
N VAL A 139 -5.76 14.59 6.25
CA VAL A 139 -5.82 13.21 5.74
C VAL A 139 -5.53 13.16 4.24
N LYS A 140 -6.15 14.06 3.46
CA LYS A 140 -5.93 14.13 2.01
C LYS A 140 -4.50 14.55 1.68
N ALA A 141 -3.95 15.55 2.37
CA ALA A 141 -2.57 15.99 2.19
C ALA A 141 -1.57 14.88 2.56
N TYR A 142 -1.83 14.15 3.64
CA TYR A 142 -1.03 12.99 4.05
C TYR A 142 -1.03 11.90 2.96
N TYR A 143 -2.19 11.61 2.37
CA TYR A 143 -2.28 10.66 1.25
C TYR A 143 -1.47 11.11 0.03
N VAL A 144 -1.42 12.41 -0.27
CA VAL A 144 -0.56 12.93 -1.35
C VAL A 144 0.93 12.66 -1.08
N ILE A 145 1.34 12.80 0.18
CA ILE A 145 2.75 12.62 0.59
C ILE A 145 3.14 11.14 0.63
N THR A 146 2.34 10.30 1.27
CA THR A 146 2.71 8.92 1.61
C THR A 146 2.04 7.87 0.73
N ARG A 147 0.93 8.25 0.07
CA ARG A 147 -0.03 7.36 -0.63
C ARG A 147 -0.63 6.28 0.28
N ARG A 148 -0.70 6.59 1.57
CA ARG A 148 -1.27 5.72 2.61
C ARG A 148 -2.46 6.40 3.29
N ASP A 149 -3.36 5.59 3.82
CA ASP A 149 -4.51 6.10 4.58
C ASP A 149 -4.07 6.44 6.01
N LEU A 150 -4.05 7.74 6.31
CA LEU A 150 -3.73 8.24 7.64
C LEU A 150 -4.60 7.58 8.72
N LYS A 151 -5.89 7.34 8.48
CA LYS A 151 -6.77 6.74 9.50
C LYS A 151 -6.39 5.28 9.79
N ALA A 152 -5.95 4.54 8.78
CA ALA A 152 -5.49 3.17 8.94
C ALA A 152 -4.15 3.12 9.68
N ASP A 153 -3.23 4.02 9.32
CA ASP A 153 -1.92 4.12 9.98
C ASP A 153 -2.09 4.56 11.44
N LEU A 154 -2.91 5.57 11.73
CA LEU A 154 -3.17 5.98 13.12
C LEU A 154 -3.78 4.84 13.95
N LYS A 155 -4.70 4.03 13.40
CA LYS A 155 -5.26 2.87 14.10
C LYS A 155 -4.25 1.74 14.35
N LYS A 156 -3.23 1.65 13.51
CA LYS A 156 -2.17 0.65 13.65
C LYS A 156 -1.18 1.04 14.75
N TYR A 157 -0.85 2.33 14.81
CA TYR A 157 0.23 2.84 15.65
C TYR A 157 -0.24 3.43 16.99
N LEU A 158 -1.45 4.01 17.06
CA LEU A 158 -1.94 4.63 18.29
C LEU A 158 -2.92 3.75 19.08
N SER A 159 -2.89 3.94 20.41
CA SER A 159 -3.84 3.34 21.33
C SER A 159 -5.27 3.88 21.14
N ASN A 160 -6.28 3.07 21.48
CA ASN A 160 -7.69 3.50 21.45
C ASN A 160 -7.99 4.73 22.33
N SER A 161 -7.22 4.96 23.41
CA SER A 161 -7.35 6.16 24.26
C SER A 161 -6.82 7.41 23.58
N ASP A 162 -5.79 7.29 22.74
CA ASP A 162 -5.19 8.43 22.05
C ASP A 162 -5.94 8.78 20.77
N LEU A 163 -6.48 7.77 20.07
CA LEU A 163 -7.37 7.98 18.92
C LEU A 163 -8.57 8.87 19.27
N LYS A 164 -9.14 8.71 20.47
CA LYS A 164 -10.26 9.55 20.97
C LYS A 164 -9.90 11.00 21.25
N LYS A 165 -8.61 11.34 21.30
CA LYS A 165 -8.15 12.72 21.48
C LYS A 165 -8.03 13.44 20.13
N ILE A 166 -8.04 12.70 19.03
CA ILE A 166 -7.78 13.23 17.70
C ILE A 166 -9.13 13.59 17.05
N PRO A 167 -9.34 14.85 16.59
CA PRO A 167 -10.60 15.31 15.98
C PRO A 167 -10.96 14.67 14.62
N LEU A 168 -10.20 13.64 14.21
CA LEU A 168 -10.48 12.76 13.07
C LEU A 168 -11.39 11.57 13.42
N PHE A 169 -11.49 11.25 14.71
CA PHE A 169 -12.20 10.09 15.24
C PHE A 169 -13.25 10.45 16.31
N ASP A 170 -13.51 11.76 16.49
CA ASP A 170 -14.62 12.30 17.30
C ASP A 170 -16.00 11.91 16.73
#